data_AF-A0A8C8TA49-F1
#
_entry.id   AF-A0A8C8TA49-F1
#
_cell.length_a   1.000
_cell.length_b   1.000
_cell.length_c   1.000
_cell.angle_alpha   90.00
_cell.angle_beta   90.00
_cell.angle_gamma   90.00
#
_symmetry.space_group_name_H-M   'P 1'
#
loop_
_entity.id
_entity.type
_entity.pdbx_description
1 polymer ?
#
loop_
_entity_poly.entity_id
_entity_poly.type
_entity_poly.pdbx_seq_one_letter_code
_entity_poly.pdbx_strand_id
1 'polypeptide(L)'
;MTDLTIATMHKPRCSLPDILGPAGLVRRRRRRYALSGSMWKKRTLTWRIQSFSQNSQLSQPMVRTLMSYALTVWAVESGLTFQEVDSRHQEPDILIHFSRGYHQDSYPFDGPGGTLAHAFFPGEHPISGDTHFDDEETWTFGSKGKSFHLQSGPLFRSVCTEELGLY
;
A
#
# COMPACT_ATOMS: atom_id res chain seq x y z
N MET A 1 -18.02 5.30 24.58
CA MET A 1 -17.44 5.61 23.25
C MET A 1 -18.24 6.77 22.66
N THR A 2 -17.60 7.74 22.02
CA THR A 2 -18.30 8.92 21.46
C THR A 2 -18.62 8.71 19.99
N ASP A 3 -19.62 9.41 19.46
CA ASP A 3 -19.99 9.33 18.04
C ASP A 3 -18.83 9.72 17.11
N LEU A 4 -17.99 10.67 17.54
CA LEU A 4 -16.75 11.05 16.86
C LEU A 4 -15.75 9.87 16.77
N THR A 5 -15.65 9.07 17.83
CA THR A 5 -14.78 7.89 17.87
C THR A 5 -15.27 6.83 16.89
N ILE A 6 -16.57 6.53 16.89
CA ILE A 6 -17.19 5.55 15.99
C ILE A 6 -17.02 5.99 14.54
N ALA A 7 -17.32 7.26 14.24
CA ALA A 7 -17.13 7.83 12.91
C ALA A 7 -15.67 7.78 12.42
N THR A 8 -14.71 7.87 13.34
CA THR A 8 -13.28 7.76 12.98
C THR A 8 -12.88 6.31 12.72
N MET A 9 -13.38 5.36 13.52
CA MET A 9 -13.06 3.92 13.37
C MET A 9 -13.60 3.30 12.06
N HIS A 10 -14.69 3.86 11.51
CA HIS A 10 -15.27 3.46 10.24
C HIS A 10 -14.60 4.08 9.01
N LYS A 11 -13.57 4.93 9.18
CA LYS A 11 -12.82 5.45 8.04
C LYS A 11 -11.92 4.35 7.45
N PRO A 12 -11.87 4.23 6.12
CA PRO A 12 -10.91 3.37 5.45
C PRO A 12 -9.48 3.74 5.86
N ARG A 13 -8.62 2.72 6.04
CA ARG A 13 -7.27 2.90 6.56
C ARG A 13 -6.31 1.81 6.07
N CYS A 14 -5.03 2.02 6.32
CA CYS A 14 -4.01 0.97 6.27
C CYS A 14 -4.33 -0.14 7.30
N SER A 15 -4.10 -1.42 6.97
CA SER A 15 -4.28 -2.52 7.93
C SER A 15 -3.19 -2.61 8.99
N LEU A 16 -2.11 -1.84 8.85
CA LEU A 16 -1.04 -1.87 9.84
C LEU A 16 -1.56 -1.35 11.19
N PRO A 17 -1.37 -2.12 12.28
CA PRO A 17 -1.92 -1.76 13.59
C PRO A 17 -1.28 -0.48 14.14
N ASP A 18 -2.10 0.51 14.49
CA ASP A 18 -1.67 1.80 15.07
C ASP A 18 -0.87 1.64 16.38
N ILE A 19 -1.25 0.66 17.21
CA ILE A 19 -0.61 0.37 18.50
C ILE A 19 -0.39 -1.13 18.63
N LEU A 20 0.87 -1.54 18.68
CA LEU A 20 1.25 -2.92 19.02
C LEU A 20 1.10 -3.12 20.54
N GLY A 21 0.10 -3.89 20.96
CA GLY A 21 -0.16 -4.21 22.37
C GLY A 21 0.88 -5.15 23.01
N PRO A 22 0.83 -5.36 24.34
CA PRO A 22 1.82 -6.17 25.08
C PRO A 22 1.94 -7.62 24.60
N ALA A 23 0.85 -8.24 24.15
CA ALA A 23 0.87 -9.58 23.55
C ALA A 23 1.66 -9.64 22.23
N GLY A 24 1.82 -8.51 21.54
CA GLY A 24 2.72 -8.37 20.37
C GLY A 24 4.18 -8.11 20.75
N LEU A 25 4.46 -7.63 21.97
CA LEU A 25 5.82 -7.31 22.44
C LEU A 25 6.66 -8.55 22.76
N VAL A 26 6.03 -9.69 23.08
CA VAL A 26 6.78 -10.94 23.33
C VAL A 26 7.32 -11.54 22.03
N ARG A 27 6.66 -11.28 20.89
CA ARG A 27 7.04 -11.91 19.61
C ARG A 27 7.89 -11.03 18.70
N ARG A 28 7.92 -9.69 18.89
CA ARG A 28 8.78 -8.79 18.11
C ARG A 28 9.33 -7.65 18.96
N ARG A 29 10.47 -7.92 19.58
CA ARG A 29 11.37 -6.90 20.13
C ARG A 29 11.87 -6.00 18.99
N ARG A 30 11.26 -4.83 18.76
CA ARG A 30 11.91 -3.55 18.35
C ARG A 30 10.87 -2.46 18.03
N ARG A 31 11.28 -1.22 18.33
CA ARG A 31 10.46 -0.01 18.52
C ARG A 31 9.83 0.50 17.22
N ARG A 32 8.68 1.18 17.39
CA ARG A 32 7.93 1.92 16.37
C ARG A 32 8.70 3.18 15.96
N TYR A 33 8.72 3.45 14.65
CA TYR A 33 9.40 4.55 13.96
C TYR A 33 10.93 4.43 13.96
N ALA A 34 11.47 3.84 12.89
CA ALA A 34 12.88 3.49 12.65
C ALA A 34 13.48 2.48 13.66
N LEU A 35 14.33 1.55 13.19
CA LEU A 35 15.19 0.60 13.94
C LEU A 35 14.81 -0.91 13.97
N SER A 36 13.86 -1.39 13.15
CA SER A 36 14.08 -2.73 12.57
C SER A 36 14.98 -2.50 11.37
N GLY A 37 16.29 -2.75 11.51
CA GLY A 37 17.34 -2.27 10.62
C GLY A 37 17.39 -2.93 9.24
N SER A 38 16.24 -3.20 8.63
CA SER A 38 16.17 -3.53 7.22
C SER A 38 15.88 -2.25 6.43
N MET A 39 16.96 -1.61 6.03
CA MET A 39 16.94 -0.59 4.99
C MET A 39 17.30 -1.27 3.68
N TRP A 40 16.87 -0.68 2.57
CA TRP A 40 17.39 -1.06 1.27
C TRP A 40 18.91 -0.92 1.25
N LYS A 41 19.62 -2.02 0.95
CA LYS A 41 21.09 -2.02 0.81
C LYS A 41 21.57 -1.31 -0.46
N LYS A 42 20.64 -0.95 -1.34
CA LYS A 42 20.86 -0.26 -2.61
C LYS A 42 19.94 0.96 -2.72
N ARG A 43 20.35 1.93 -3.54
CA ARG A 43 19.61 3.17 -3.74
C ARG A 43 18.65 3.13 -4.93
N THR A 44 18.97 2.33 -5.94
CA THR A 44 18.12 2.12 -7.11
C THR A 44 17.28 0.87 -6.89
N LEU A 45 15.97 1.07 -6.75
CA LEU A 45 14.98 0.02 -6.57
C LEU A 45 14.20 -0.19 -7.87
N THR A 46 14.02 -1.45 -8.24
CA THR A 46 13.16 -1.83 -9.36
C THR A 46 11.77 -2.14 -8.85
N TRP A 47 10.75 -1.71 -9.58
CA TRP A 47 9.36 -1.98 -9.25
C TRP A 47 8.60 -2.47 -10.47
N ARG A 48 7.54 -3.25 -10.23
CA ARG A 48 6.65 -3.75 -11.29
C ARG A 48 5.24 -3.94 -10.77
N ILE A 49 4.26 -3.64 -11.61
CA ILE A 49 2.86 -4.00 -11.35
C ILE A 49 2.59 -5.40 -11.91
N GLN A 50 2.29 -6.35 -11.02
CA GLN A 50 2.00 -7.74 -11.38
C GLN A 50 0.55 -7.95 -11.82
N SER A 51 -0.39 -7.34 -11.10
CA SER A 51 -1.83 -7.38 -11.41
C SER A 51 -2.41 -5.98 -11.32
N PHE A 52 -3.55 -5.78 -11.97
CA PHE A 52 -4.32 -4.53 -11.94
C PHE A 52 -5.69 -4.81 -11.36
N SER A 53 -6.32 -3.79 -10.78
CA SER A 53 -7.68 -3.93 -10.29
C SER A 53 -8.64 -4.34 -11.42
N GLN A 54 -9.51 -5.31 -11.14
CA GLN A 54 -10.58 -5.72 -12.04
C GLN A 54 -11.89 -4.97 -11.80
N ASN A 55 -12.05 -4.36 -10.62
CA ASN A 55 -13.27 -3.67 -10.20
C ASN A 55 -13.18 -2.14 -10.31
N SER A 56 -12.00 -1.59 -10.63
CA SER A 56 -11.80 -0.15 -10.72
C SER A 56 -12.07 0.42 -12.13
N GLN A 57 -12.47 1.70 -12.18
CA GLN A 57 -12.53 2.49 -13.41
C GLN A 57 -11.16 3.00 -13.88
N LEU A 58 -10.09 2.74 -13.13
CA LEU A 58 -8.73 3.17 -13.47
C LEU A 58 -8.15 2.27 -14.56
N SER A 59 -7.74 2.87 -15.68
CA SER A 59 -7.02 2.16 -16.72
C SER A 59 -5.61 1.77 -16.25
N GLN A 60 -5.06 0.66 -16.77
CA GLN A 60 -3.70 0.23 -16.42
C GLN A 60 -2.63 1.32 -16.62
N PRO A 61 -2.65 2.13 -17.71
CA PRO A 61 -1.72 3.25 -17.87
C PRO A 61 -1.90 4.32 -16.80
N MET A 62 -3.13 4.58 -16.36
CA MET A 62 -3.40 5.50 -15.25
C MET A 62 -2.80 4.98 -13.95
N VAL A 63 -3.03 3.71 -13.61
CA VAL A 63 -2.45 3.08 -12.41
C VAL A 63 -0.92 3.18 -12.41
N ARG A 64 -0.26 2.85 -13.54
CA ARG A 64 1.20 3.01 -13.70
C ARG A 64 1.65 4.46 -13.47
N THR A 65 0.94 5.43 -14.06
CA THR A 65 1.25 6.86 -13.89
C THR A 65 1.15 7.30 -12.43
N LEU A 66 0.08 6.89 -11.74
CA LEU A 66 -0.13 7.25 -10.33
C LEU A 66 0.90 6.61 -9.41
N MET A 67 1.26 5.36 -9.70
CA MET A 67 2.28 4.65 -8.94
C MET A 67 3.67 5.29 -9.15
N SER A 68 4.04 5.55 -10.40
CA SER A 68 5.28 6.26 -10.73
C SER A 68 5.36 7.62 -10.03
N TYR A 69 4.26 8.36 -10.01
CA TYR A 69 4.16 9.62 -9.28
C TYR A 69 4.38 9.44 -7.77
N ALA A 70 3.70 8.48 -7.14
CA ALA A 70 3.83 8.22 -5.70
C ALA A 70 5.28 7.83 -5.32
N LEU A 71 5.91 6.95 -6.10
CA LEU A 71 7.31 6.58 -5.91
C LEU A 71 8.27 7.76 -6.15
N THR A 72 7.95 8.66 -7.08
CA THR A 72 8.75 9.89 -7.30
C THR A 72 8.68 10.83 -6.11
N VAL A 73 7.52 10.98 -5.47
CA VAL A 73 7.40 11.77 -4.23
C VAL A 73 8.30 11.20 -3.14
N TRP A 74 8.31 9.87 -2.98
CA TRP A 74 9.21 9.20 -2.03
C TRP A 74 10.68 9.29 -2.39
N ALA A 75 11.02 9.28 -3.68
CA ALA A 75 12.39 9.42 -4.16
C ALA A 75 13.05 10.72 -3.67
N VAL A 76 12.27 11.83 -3.66
CA VAL A 76 12.75 13.15 -3.24
C VAL A 76 13.18 13.14 -1.77
N GLU A 77 12.37 12.54 -0.89
CA GLU A 77 12.61 12.58 0.56
C GLU A 77 13.59 11.50 1.05
N SER A 78 13.58 10.31 0.43
CA SER A 78 14.43 9.18 0.84
C SER A 78 15.82 9.20 0.17
N GLY A 79 15.96 9.91 -0.95
CA GLY A 79 17.12 9.82 -1.83
C GLY A 79 17.28 8.47 -2.55
N LEU A 80 16.24 7.63 -2.54
CA LEU A 80 16.14 6.44 -3.38
C LEU A 80 15.77 6.83 -4.81
N THR A 81 16.03 5.93 -5.76
CA THR A 81 15.54 6.05 -7.14
C THR A 81 14.73 4.81 -7.49
N PHE A 82 13.66 5.00 -8.25
CA PHE A 82 12.73 3.93 -8.60
C PHE A 82 12.68 3.75 -10.11
N GLN A 83 12.86 2.52 -10.57
CA GLN A 83 12.86 2.15 -11.99
C GLN A 83 11.79 1.08 -12.26
N GLU A 84 10.83 1.38 -13.14
CA GLU A 84 9.86 0.38 -13.57
C GLU A 84 10.56 -0.66 -14.46
N VAL A 85 10.29 -1.95 -14.24
CA VAL A 85 10.81 -3.05 -15.07
C VAL A 85 9.68 -3.88 -15.64
N ASP A 86 9.77 -4.21 -16.93
CA ASP A 86 8.74 -4.98 -17.66
C ASP A 86 9.14 -6.45 -17.89
N SER A 87 10.40 -6.80 -17.60
CA SER A 87 10.87 -8.18 -17.78
C SER A 87 10.22 -9.10 -16.76
N ARG A 88 9.43 -10.06 -17.24
CA ARG A 88 8.92 -11.18 -16.42
C ARG A 88 10.02 -12.11 -15.90
N HIS A 89 11.23 -12.02 -16.46
CA HIS A 89 12.37 -12.84 -16.08
C HIS A 89 13.25 -12.21 -15.01
N GLN A 90 12.96 -10.96 -14.61
CA GLN A 90 13.63 -10.28 -13.53
C GLN A 90 12.65 -10.06 -12.39
N GLU A 91 13.02 -10.49 -11.19
CA GLU A 91 12.24 -10.19 -9.99
C GLU A 91 12.54 -8.74 -9.55
N PRO A 92 11.52 -7.89 -9.40
CA PRO A 92 11.70 -6.51 -8.92
C PRO A 92 11.99 -6.52 -7.41
N ASP A 93 12.46 -5.38 -6.89
CA ASP A 93 12.54 -5.18 -5.43
C ASP A 93 11.17 -4.94 -4.81
N ILE A 94 10.28 -4.31 -5.56
CA ILE A 94 8.94 -3.93 -5.13
C ILE A 94 7.94 -4.51 -6.12
N LEU A 95 7.22 -5.56 -5.73
CA LEU A 95 6.10 -6.06 -6.48
C LEU A 95 4.81 -5.38 -6.01
N ILE A 96 4.08 -4.81 -6.96
CA ILE A 96 2.78 -4.21 -6.70
C ILE A 96 1.71 -5.12 -7.27
N HIS A 97 0.73 -5.48 -6.47
CA HIS A 97 -0.38 -6.29 -6.96
C HIS A 97 -1.69 -5.99 -6.26
N PHE A 98 -2.78 -6.22 -6.98
CA PHE A 98 -4.16 -6.11 -6.50
C PHE A 98 -4.66 -7.52 -6.18
N SER A 99 -5.17 -7.70 -4.95
CA SER A 99 -5.58 -8.99 -4.39
C SER A 99 -6.92 -8.87 -3.67
N ARG A 100 -7.63 -9.99 -3.49
CA ARG A 100 -8.91 -10.05 -2.76
C ARG A 100 -8.81 -11.00 -1.58
N GLY A 101 -9.49 -10.70 -0.48
CA GLY A 101 -9.54 -11.57 0.69
C GLY A 101 -8.18 -12.14 1.08
N TYR A 102 -8.13 -13.46 1.33
CA TYR A 102 -6.89 -14.16 1.63
C TYR A 102 -6.00 -14.37 0.38
N HIS A 103 -4.78 -13.82 0.43
CA HIS A 103 -3.83 -13.82 -0.69
C HIS A 103 -2.41 -14.25 -0.30
N GLN A 104 -2.31 -15.27 0.57
CA GLN A 104 -1.09 -16.04 0.86
C GLN A 104 0.02 -15.32 1.66
N ASP A 105 -0.28 -14.19 2.32
CA ASP A 105 0.67 -13.43 3.12
C ASP A 105 0.30 -13.31 4.61
N SER A 106 -0.77 -14.00 5.05
CA SER A 106 -1.35 -13.94 6.40
C SER A 106 -2.08 -12.63 6.76
N TYR A 107 -2.22 -11.70 5.83
CA TYR A 107 -2.94 -10.43 6.02
C TYR A 107 -4.10 -10.34 5.01
N PRO A 108 -5.21 -11.06 5.22
CA PRO A 108 -6.33 -11.02 4.27
C PRO A 108 -6.97 -9.62 4.23
N PHE A 109 -7.42 -9.20 3.04
CA PHE A 109 -8.32 -8.06 2.92
C PHE A 109 -9.72 -8.40 3.45
N ASP A 110 -10.44 -7.38 3.90
CA ASP A 110 -11.74 -7.47 4.57
C ASP A 110 -12.91 -6.97 3.71
N GLY A 111 -12.63 -6.62 2.45
CA GLY A 111 -13.62 -6.15 1.49
C GLY A 111 -13.89 -4.64 1.58
N PRO A 112 -14.93 -4.16 0.88
CA PRO A 112 -15.10 -2.72 0.64
C PRO A 112 -15.26 -1.87 1.91
N GLY A 113 -14.50 -0.78 1.98
CA GLY A 113 -14.53 0.23 3.04
C GLY A 113 -13.66 -0.08 4.26
N GLY A 114 -12.91 -1.20 4.25
CA GLY A 114 -12.04 -1.63 5.33
C GLY A 114 -10.57 -1.27 5.10
N THR A 115 -9.75 -2.31 4.99
CA THR A 115 -8.33 -2.26 4.68
C THR A 115 -8.14 -1.98 3.19
N LEU A 116 -7.53 -0.84 2.89
CA LEU A 116 -7.34 -0.44 1.49
C LEU A 116 -6.11 -1.11 0.85
N ALA A 117 -5.06 -1.28 1.62
CA ALA A 117 -3.76 -1.77 1.17
C ALA A 117 -2.88 -2.15 2.36
N HIS A 118 -1.77 -2.83 2.07
CA HIS A 118 -0.63 -2.97 2.97
C HIS A 118 0.68 -3.11 2.20
N ALA A 119 1.79 -2.81 2.88
CA ALA A 119 3.12 -3.02 2.35
C ALA A 119 4.04 -3.74 3.35
N PHE A 120 5.07 -4.38 2.81
CA PHE A 120 6.07 -5.12 3.56
C PHE A 120 7.40 -4.37 3.61
N PHE A 121 7.99 -4.30 4.80
CA PHE A 121 9.31 -3.70 4.98
C PHE A 121 10.37 -4.31 4.05
N PRO A 122 11.44 -3.55 3.72
CA PRO A 122 12.61 -4.12 3.06
C PRO A 122 13.14 -5.33 3.85
N GLY A 123 13.75 -6.30 3.16
CA GLY A 123 14.18 -7.54 3.82
C GLY A 123 14.67 -8.60 2.84
N GLU A 124 14.93 -9.80 3.36
CA GLU A 124 15.44 -10.94 2.58
C GLU A 124 14.35 -11.99 2.29
N HIS A 125 13.16 -11.83 2.87
CA HIS A 125 12.02 -12.70 2.57
C HIS A 125 11.45 -12.36 1.18
N PRO A 126 10.94 -13.32 0.39
CA PRO A 126 10.44 -13.06 -0.97
C PRO A 126 9.40 -11.94 -1.11
N ILE A 127 8.54 -11.75 -0.11
CA ILE A 127 7.51 -10.70 -0.07
C ILE A 127 8.03 -9.35 0.43
N SER A 128 9.29 -9.28 0.89
CA SER A 128 9.83 -8.06 1.48
C SER A 128 9.94 -7.00 0.40
N GLY A 129 9.40 -5.81 0.64
CA GLY A 129 9.35 -4.78 -0.38
C GLY A 129 8.02 -4.72 -1.11
N ASP A 130 7.15 -5.72 -1.04
CA ASP A 130 5.92 -5.74 -1.83
C ASP A 130 4.83 -4.80 -1.27
N THR A 131 3.96 -4.30 -2.15
CA THR A 131 2.77 -3.52 -1.79
C THR A 131 1.53 -4.15 -2.41
N HIS A 132 0.52 -4.44 -1.58
CA HIS A 132 -0.72 -5.06 -2.02
C HIS A 132 -1.88 -4.07 -1.85
N PHE A 133 -2.77 -4.02 -2.84
CA PHE A 133 -3.98 -3.21 -2.84
C PHE A 133 -5.22 -4.12 -2.83
N ASP A 134 -6.25 -3.76 -2.06
CA ASP A 134 -7.50 -4.49 -2.08
C ASP A 134 -8.23 -4.27 -3.42
N ASP A 135 -8.44 -5.35 -4.17
CA ASP A 135 -9.18 -5.31 -5.44
C ASP A 135 -10.70 -5.27 -5.24
N GLU A 136 -11.20 -5.45 -4.01
CA GLU A 136 -12.62 -5.26 -3.70
C GLU A 136 -12.99 -3.77 -3.55
N GLU A 137 -11.99 -2.89 -3.50
CA GLU A 137 -12.18 -1.44 -3.49
C GLU A 137 -12.45 -0.85 -4.88
N THR A 138 -13.34 0.15 -4.92
CA THR A 138 -13.58 0.92 -6.14
C THR A 138 -12.58 2.07 -6.27
N TRP A 139 -11.36 1.78 -6.71
CA TRP A 139 -10.30 2.79 -6.81
C TRP A 139 -10.66 3.93 -7.76
N THR A 140 -10.39 5.17 -7.34
CA THR A 140 -10.63 6.39 -8.14
C THR A 140 -9.41 7.31 -8.18
N PHE A 141 -9.40 8.22 -9.15
CA PHE A 141 -8.40 9.28 -9.28
C PHE A 141 -9.08 10.62 -9.60
N GLY A 142 -8.76 11.66 -8.83
CA GLY A 142 -9.35 13.00 -8.95
C GLY A 142 -10.60 13.21 -8.08
N SER A 143 -10.84 14.45 -7.68
CA SER A 143 -12.10 14.85 -7.05
C SER A 143 -13.18 14.92 -8.12
N LYS A 144 -14.20 14.05 -8.07
CA LYS A 144 -15.46 14.38 -8.72
C LYS A 144 -16.05 15.55 -7.96
N GLY A 145 -15.96 16.75 -8.53
CA GLY A 145 -16.57 17.95 -8.00
C GLY A 145 -18.07 17.71 -7.77
N LYS A 146 -18.49 17.88 -6.50
CA LYS A 146 -19.87 18.08 -6.00
C LYS A 146 -21.00 17.38 -6.76
N SER A 147 -21.49 16.25 -6.21
CA SER A 147 -22.91 16.09 -5.84
C SER A 147 -23.18 14.73 -5.16
N PHE A 148 -23.79 14.82 -3.97
CA PHE A 148 -24.71 13.90 -3.30
C PHE A 148 -24.67 12.39 -3.63
N HIS A 149 -24.15 11.63 -2.64
CA HIS A 149 -24.58 10.29 -2.21
C HIS A 149 -24.71 9.18 -3.30
N LEU A 150 -23.58 8.68 -3.80
CA LEU A 150 -23.22 7.25 -3.85
C LEU A 150 -21.80 7.11 -4.44
N GLN A 151 -20.90 6.42 -3.70
CA GLN A 151 -19.59 5.90 -4.14
C GLN A 151 -18.45 6.90 -4.42
N SER A 152 -17.92 7.54 -3.38
CA SER A 152 -16.53 8.04 -3.38
C SER A 152 -15.60 6.93 -2.89
N GLY A 153 -15.08 6.10 -3.80
CA GLY A 153 -14.08 5.10 -3.46
C GLY A 153 -12.72 5.71 -3.10
N PRO A 154 -11.78 4.93 -2.54
CA PRO A 154 -10.49 5.43 -2.08
C PRO A 154 -9.68 6.08 -3.21
N LEU A 155 -9.01 7.19 -2.88
CA LEU A 155 -8.10 7.87 -3.80
C LEU A 155 -6.81 7.07 -3.87
N PHE A 156 -6.58 6.39 -4.99
CA PHE A 156 -5.42 5.50 -5.18
C PHE A 156 -4.10 6.20 -4.83
N ARG A 157 -3.91 7.45 -5.30
CA ARG A 157 -2.73 8.25 -5.02
C ARG A 157 -2.45 8.44 -3.52
N SER A 158 -3.48 8.67 -2.71
CA SER A 158 -3.31 8.88 -1.26
C SER A 158 -2.81 7.61 -0.60
N VAL A 159 -3.45 6.49 -0.91
CA VAL A 159 -3.09 5.18 -0.36
C VAL A 159 -1.69 4.76 -0.80
N CYS A 160 -1.34 4.93 -2.09
CA CYS A 160 0.02 4.66 -2.54
C CYS A 160 1.05 5.48 -1.76
N THR A 161 0.78 6.78 -1.52
CA THR A 161 1.74 7.60 -0.79
C THR A 161 1.90 7.08 0.64
N GLU A 162 0.81 6.75 1.34
CA GLU A 162 0.88 6.25 2.72
C GLU A 162 1.60 4.90 2.84
N GLU A 163 1.26 3.91 2.00
CA GLU A 163 1.81 2.56 2.08
C GLU A 163 3.30 2.49 1.68
N LEU A 164 3.70 3.29 0.69
CA LEU A 164 5.10 3.35 0.26
C LEU A 164 5.99 4.09 1.28
N GLY A 165 5.43 4.66 2.34
CA GLY A 165 6.19 5.29 3.43
C GLY A 165 6.92 4.32 4.36
N LEU A 166 6.82 3.01 4.09
CA LEU A 166 7.55 1.96 4.80
C LEU A 166 8.95 1.68 4.21
N TYR A 167 9.29 2.31 3.08
CA TYR A 167 10.54 2.10 2.33
C TYR A 167 11.69 3.02 2.73
#